data_AF-A0A2P4X3Q2-F1
#
_entry.id   AF-A0A2P4X3Q2-F1
#
_cell.length_a   1.000
_cell.length_b   1.000
_cell.length_c   1.000
_cell.angle_alpha   90.00
_cell.angle_beta   90.00
_cell.angle_gamma   90.00
#
_symmetry.space_group_name_H-M   'P 1'
#
loop_
_entity.id
_entity.type
_entity.pdbx_description
1 polymer ?
#
loop_
_entity_poly.entity_id
_entity_poly.type
_entity_poly.pdbx_seq_one_letter_code
_entity_poly.pdbx_strand_id
1 'polypeptide(L)'
;MLDNKVWIPPTAVDLMERICVVGHAGSRGHRGQKATLESIKAWCWWETLAKDVQTFVSSLGPALHATKPNEALHFDYLSMPEDEDTQNKYILVIKDDFSGFVELIPGKAADAETCAQGQVEWFARFWSGDYLGIRAKAFYTLRWEPPHRIKVAVDFIFEFATQT
;
A
#
# COMPACT_ATOMS: atom_id res chain seq x y z
N MET A 1 -18.94 8.54 -30.57
CA MET A 1 -18.75 8.04 -29.19
C MET A 1 -18.92 6.54 -29.23
N LEU A 2 -17.83 5.79 -29.36
CA LEU A 2 -17.88 4.33 -29.21
C LEU A 2 -17.63 4.00 -27.73
N ASP A 3 -18.54 3.24 -27.14
CA ASP A 3 -18.44 2.55 -25.84
C ASP A 3 -18.64 3.34 -24.52
N ASN A 4 -19.07 4.61 -24.53
CA ASN A 4 -19.33 5.39 -23.30
C ASN A 4 -18.12 5.47 -22.33
N LYS A 5 -16.90 5.31 -22.85
CA LYS A 5 -15.64 5.36 -22.11
C LYS A 5 -14.99 6.73 -22.20
N VAL A 6 -14.33 7.14 -21.12
CA VAL A 6 -13.52 8.36 -21.09
C VAL A 6 -12.25 8.15 -21.90
N TRP A 7 -12.05 8.96 -22.93
CA TRP A 7 -10.81 8.98 -23.71
C TRP A 7 -9.73 9.76 -22.97
N ILE A 8 -8.53 9.18 -22.82
CA ILE A 8 -7.36 9.84 -22.24
C ILE A 8 -6.36 10.19 -23.37
N PRO A 9 -5.97 11.47 -23.53
CA PRO A 9 -5.05 11.86 -24.59
C PRO A 9 -3.63 11.32 -24.34
N PRO A 10 -2.86 10.97 -25.38
CA PRO A 10 -1.48 10.46 -25.25
C PRO A 10 -0.51 11.34 -24.46
N THR A 11 -0.79 12.64 -24.35
CA THR A 11 0.03 13.60 -23.60
C THR A 11 -0.24 13.60 -22.09
N ALA A 12 -1.32 12.96 -21.62
CA ALA A 12 -1.69 12.93 -20.20
C ALA A 12 -1.04 11.76 -19.45
N VAL A 13 0.29 11.64 -19.56
CA VAL A 13 1.07 10.53 -18.99
C VAL A 13 0.86 10.42 -17.47
N ASP A 14 0.96 11.54 -16.73
CA ASP A 14 0.73 11.58 -15.28
C ASP A 14 -0.65 11.06 -14.88
N LEU A 15 -1.67 11.32 -15.71
CA LEU A 15 -3.04 10.83 -15.45
C LEU A 15 -3.12 9.32 -15.70
N MET A 16 -2.49 8.81 -16.76
CA MET A 16 -2.43 7.37 -17.04
C MET A 16 -1.76 6.61 -15.89
N GLU A 17 -0.64 7.11 -15.35
CA GLU A 17 0.04 6.52 -14.20
C GLU A 17 -0.87 6.48 -12.96
N ARG A 18 -1.53 7.59 -12.64
CA ARG A 18 -2.48 7.66 -11.51
C ARG A 18 -3.65 6.69 -11.69
N ILE A 19 -4.16 6.55 -12.91
CA ILE A 19 -5.21 5.58 -13.23
C ILE A 19 -4.70 4.16 -13.02
N CYS A 20 -3.47 3.84 -13.42
CA CYS A 20 -2.84 2.55 -13.17
C CYS A 20 -2.69 2.25 -11.67
N VAL A 21 -2.25 3.22 -10.87
CA VAL A 21 -2.19 3.12 -9.40
C VAL A 21 -3.58 2.79 -8.84
N VAL A 22 -4.61 3.52 -9.26
CA VAL A 22 -5.98 3.33 -8.77
C VAL A 22 -6.59 2.00 -9.18
N GLY A 23 -6.43 1.63 -10.46
CA GLY A 23 -6.93 0.36 -10.99
C GLY A 23 -6.23 -0.86 -10.37
N HIS A 24 -4.94 -0.73 -10.02
CA HIS A 24 -4.17 -1.80 -9.40
C HIS A 24 -4.52 -2.01 -7.92
N ALA A 25 -4.63 -0.91 -7.16
CA ALA A 25 -4.98 -0.97 -5.74
C ALA A 25 -6.40 -1.54 -5.53
N GLY A 26 -7.38 -1.08 -6.33
CA GLY A 26 -8.78 -1.49 -6.21
C GLY A 26 -9.37 -1.32 -4.80
N SER A 27 -10.53 -1.92 -4.53
CA SER A 27 -11.17 -1.91 -3.20
C SER A 27 -10.72 -3.05 -2.26
N ARG A 28 -9.83 -3.93 -2.72
CA ARG A 28 -9.42 -5.17 -2.02
C ARG A 28 -7.92 -5.43 -2.03
N GLY A 29 -7.10 -4.47 -2.46
CA GLY A 29 -5.64 -4.63 -2.57
C GLY A 29 -5.19 -5.51 -3.75
N HIS A 30 -4.01 -5.16 -4.29
CA HIS A 30 -3.14 -5.95 -5.18
C HIS A 30 -3.83 -6.82 -6.24
N ARG A 31 -4.31 -6.19 -7.32
CA ARG A 31 -4.78 -6.91 -8.51
C ARG A 31 -3.62 -7.22 -9.46
N GLY A 32 -3.45 -8.48 -9.84
CA GLY A 32 -2.54 -8.86 -10.93
C GLY A 32 -2.92 -8.19 -12.26
N GLN A 33 -1.99 -8.17 -13.22
CA GLN A 33 -2.10 -7.42 -14.49
C GLN A 33 -3.48 -7.51 -15.17
N LYS A 34 -4.03 -8.72 -15.29
CA LYS A 34 -5.34 -8.94 -15.93
C LYS A 34 -6.46 -8.21 -15.20
N ALA A 35 -6.50 -8.31 -13.88
CA ALA A 35 -7.57 -7.72 -13.08
C ALA A 35 -7.45 -6.18 -13.01
N THR A 36 -6.23 -5.63 -13.02
CA THR A 36 -5.99 -4.18 -13.18
C THR A 36 -6.52 -3.70 -14.53
N LEU A 37 -6.13 -4.37 -15.61
CA LEU A 37 -6.50 -3.99 -16.98
C LEU A 37 -8.02 -3.99 -17.17
N GLU A 38 -8.72 -5.04 -16.73
CA GLU A 38 -10.18 -5.12 -16.84
C GLU A 38 -10.88 -4.04 -16.02
N SER A 39 -10.33 -3.65 -14.86
CA SER A 39 -10.91 -2.57 -14.04
C SER A 39 -10.83 -1.20 -14.73
N ILE A 40 -9.73 -0.93 -15.43
CA ILE A 40 -9.48 0.36 -16.10
C ILE A 40 -10.27 0.41 -17.41
N LYS A 41 -10.22 -0.67 -18.21
CA LYS A 41 -10.96 -0.83 -19.47
C LYS A 41 -12.47 -0.65 -19.33
N ALA A 42 -13.02 -0.85 -18.14
CA ALA A 42 -14.45 -0.72 -17.88
C ALA A 42 -14.96 0.71 -18.07
N TRP A 43 -14.12 1.74 -17.89
CA TRP A 43 -14.58 3.12 -17.87
C TRP A 43 -13.71 4.11 -18.65
N CYS A 44 -12.45 3.79 -18.98
CA CYS A 44 -11.61 4.64 -19.82
C CYS A 44 -10.84 3.87 -20.89
N TRP A 45 -10.28 4.63 -21.82
CA TRP A 45 -9.51 4.11 -22.94
C TRP A 45 -8.40 5.08 -23.34
N TRP A 46 -7.25 4.51 -23.70
CA TRP A 46 -6.19 5.16 -24.47
C TRP A 46 -5.47 4.09 -25.31
N GLU A 47 -4.72 4.53 -26.32
CA GLU A 47 -4.17 3.67 -27.38
C GLU A 47 -3.26 2.55 -26.84
N THR A 48 -2.42 2.87 -25.86
CA THR A 48 -1.42 1.95 -25.29
C THR A 48 -1.82 1.31 -23.95
N LEU A 49 -3.09 1.43 -23.54
CA LEU A 49 -3.60 0.98 -22.23
C LEU A 49 -3.10 -0.39 -21.77
N ALA A 50 -3.20 -1.40 -22.62
CA ALA A 50 -2.78 -2.76 -22.25
C ALA A 50 -1.27 -2.87 -22.00
N LYS A 51 -0.46 -2.16 -22.80
CA LYS A 51 1.00 -2.12 -22.67
C LYS A 51 1.40 -1.34 -21.43
N ASP A 52 0.77 -0.20 -21.19
CA ASP A 52 1.11 0.66 -20.05
C ASP A 52 0.74 -0.01 -18.72
N VAL A 53 -0.41 -0.68 -18.64
CA VAL A 53 -0.79 -1.49 -17.46
C VAL A 53 0.17 -2.67 -17.27
N GLN A 54 0.62 -3.32 -18.34
CA GLN A 54 1.63 -4.38 -18.24
C GLN A 54 2.94 -3.84 -17.67
N THR A 55 3.46 -2.77 -18.25
CA THR A 55 4.70 -2.12 -17.81
C THR A 55 4.58 -1.68 -16.35
N PHE A 56 3.50 -0.99 -15.99
CA PHE A 56 3.22 -0.56 -14.63
C PHE A 56 3.23 -1.73 -13.65
N VAL A 57 2.42 -2.77 -13.87
CA VAL A 57 2.34 -3.90 -12.94
C VAL A 57 3.66 -4.67 -12.86
N SER A 58 4.39 -4.79 -13.98
CA SER A 58 5.71 -5.43 -13.96
C SER A 58 6.76 -4.64 -13.17
N SER A 59 6.65 -3.31 -13.12
CA SER A 59 7.55 -2.46 -12.33
C SER A 59 7.31 -2.50 -10.83
N LEU A 60 6.15 -2.98 -10.37
CA LEU A 60 5.85 -3.12 -8.94
C LEU A 60 6.59 -4.29 -8.27
N GLY A 61 7.18 -5.18 -9.09
CA GLY A 61 7.88 -6.36 -8.62
C GLY A 61 6.95 -7.43 -8.03
N PRO A 62 7.50 -8.59 -7.63
CA PRO A 62 6.74 -9.60 -6.90
C PRO A 62 6.36 -9.05 -5.51
N ALA A 63 5.27 -9.59 -4.96
CA ALA A 63 4.96 -9.39 -3.55
C ALA A 63 6.17 -9.81 -2.71
N LEU A 64 6.60 -8.93 -1.80
CA LEU A 64 7.70 -9.25 -0.90
C LEU A 64 7.18 -10.28 0.11
N HIS A 65 7.89 -11.40 0.22
CA HIS A 65 7.61 -12.39 1.25
C HIS A 65 8.90 -12.67 2.03
N ALA A 66 8.83 -12.52 3.35
CA ALA A 66 9.92 -12.81 4.25
C ALA A 66 10.18 -14.32 4.30
N THR A 67 11.45 -14.68 4.39
CA THR A 67 11.95 -16.05 4.54
C THR A 67 12.30 -16.39 5.99
N LYS A 68 12.35 -15.37 6.86
CA LYS A 68 12.63 -15.50 8.30
C LYS A 68 11.98 -14.35 9.10
N PRO A 69 11.82 -14.49 10.42
CA PRO A 69 11.22 -13.45 11.25
C PRO A 69 11.98 -12.12 11.17
N ASN A 70 11.24 -11.02 11.17
CA ASN A 70 11.70 -9.63 11.12
C ASN A 70 12.44 -9.25 9.82
N GLU A 71 12.32 -10.02 8.75
CA GLU A 71 12.90 -9.67 7.43
C GLU A 71 11.99 -8.76 6.60
N ALA A 72 10.68 -8.78 6.86
CA ALA A 72 9.75 -7.81 6.31
C ALA A 72 8.64 -7.47 7.30
N LEU A 73 8.39 -6.18 7.48
CA LEU A 73 7.29 -5.68 8.30
C LEU A 73 6.24 -5.02 7.40
N HIS A 74 4.98 -5.37 7.64
CA HIS A 74 3.81 -4.66 7.13
C HIS A 74 3.26 -3.78 8.23
N PHE A 75 2.86 -2.56 7.88
CA PHE A 75 2.12 -1.72 8.80
C PHE A 75 1.13 -0.81 8.10
N ASP A 76 0.00 -0.57 8.76
CA ASP A 76 -1.07 0.31 8.30
C ASP A 76 -1.90 0.78 9.49
N TYR A 77 -2.67 1.84 9.29
CA TYR A 77 -3.64 2.34 10.27
C TYR A 77 -5.05 1.83 9.97
N LEU A 78 -5.61 1.12 10.94
CA LEU A 78 -7.05 0.85 10.98
C LEU A 78 -7.77 2.00 11.66
N SER A 79 -8.87 2.46 11.07
CA SER A 79 -9.75 3.43 11.70
C SER A 79 -10.84 2.70 12.47
N MET A 80 -11.06 3.13 13.70
CA MET A 80 -12.05 2.61 14.63
C MET A 80 -13.05 3.71 15.00
N PRO A 81 -14.23 3.36 15.53
CA PRO A 81 -15.05 4.32 16.26
C PRO A 81 -14.20 5.01 17.33
N GLU A 82 -14.44 6.30 17.53
CA GLU A 82 -13.73 7.06 18.55
C GLU A 82 -14.15 6.54 19.94
N ASP A 83 -13.16 6.16 20.74
CA ASP A 83 -13.34 5.75 22.12
C ASP A 83 -13.64 6.96 22.99
N GLU A 84 -14.69 6.89 23.81
CA GLU A 84 -15.18 8.05 24.58
C GLU A 84 -14.21 8.50 25.68
N ASP A 85 -13.46 7.56 26.27
CA ASP A 85 -12.56 7.83 27.39
C ASP A 85 -11.19 8.32 26.90
N THR A 86 -10.62 7.64 25.89
CA THR A 86 -9.26 7.89 25.41
C THR A 86 -9.20 8.77 24.17
N GLN A 87 -10.32 8.96 23.46
CA GLN A 87 -10.41 9.64 22.16
C GLN A 87 -9.58 8.97 21.05
N ASN A 88 -9.19 7.70 21.25
CA ASN A 88 -8.50 6.94 20.23
C ASN A 88 -9.49 6.55 19.13
N LYS A 89 -9.07 6.69 17.88
CA LYS A 89 -9.89 6.36 16.70
C LYS A 89 -9.09 5.71 15.59
N TYR A 90 -7.82 5.44 15.84
CA TYR A 90 -6.94 4.70 14.96
C TYR A 90 -6.20 3.62 15.76
N ILE A 91 -5.82 2.56 15.07
CA ILE A 91 -4.92 1.53 15.56
C ILE A 91 -3.84 1.36 14.49
N LEU A 92 -2.59 1.68 14.83
CA LEU A 92 -1.45 1.27 14.03
C LEU A 92 -1.25 -0.23 14.20
N VAL A 93 -1.29 -0.95 13.10
CA VAL A 93 -0.98 -2.38 13.04
C VAL A 93 0.45 -2.50 12.55
N ILE A 94 1.31 -3.19 13.29
CA ILE A 94 2.65 -3.60 12.81
C ILE A 94 2.67 -5.12 12.81
N LYS A 95 3.03 -5.73 11.68
CA LYS A 95 3.00 -7.18 11.50
C LYS A 95 4.28 -7.67 10.87
N ASP A 96 4.88 -8.70 11.46
CA ASP A 96 5.92 -9.49 10.81
C ASP A 96 5.32 -10.39 9.74
N ASP A 97 5.87 -10.31 8.53
CA ASP A 97 5.36 -11.06 7.38
C ASP A 97 5.54 -12.57 7.55
N PHE A 98 6.69 -13.00 8.08
CA PHE A 98 7.03 -14.43 8.19
C PHE A 98 6.27 -15.13 9.32
N SER A 99 6.38 -14.62 10.55
CA SER A 99 5.78 -15.26 11.73
C SER A 99 4.29 -14.94 11.86
N GLY A 100 3.82 -13.87 11.21
CA GLY A 100 2.49 -13.34 11.42
C GLY A 100 2.27 -12.69 12.78
N PHE A 101 3.34 -12.45 13.56
CA PHE A 101 3.25 -11.74 14.83
C PHE A 101 2.79 -10.29 14.61
N VAL A 102 1.85 -9.81 15.44
CA VAL A 102 1.20 -8.52 15.29
C VAL A 102 1.29 -7.72 16.58
N GLU A 103 1.60 -6.44 16.45
CA GLU A 103 1.48 -5.43 17.48
C GLU A 103 0.44 -4.39 17.07
N LEU A 104 -0.39 -3.97 18.03
CA LEU A 104 -1.46 -2.99 17.85
C LEU A 104 -1.21 -1.80 18.77
N ILE A 105 -1.06 -0.62 18.20
CA ILE A 105 -0.78 0.62 18.92
C ILE A 105 -1.96 1.58 18.72
N PRO A 106 -2.79 1.85 19.74
CA PRO A 106 -3.91 2.75 19.62
C PRO A 106 -3.44 4.21 19.52
N GLY A 107 -4.15 5.02 18.74
CA GLY A 107 -3.83 6.43 18.54
C GLY A 107 -5.04 7.31 18.24
N LYS A 108 -4.89 8.60 18.54
CA LYS A 108 -5.90 9.64 18.23
C LYS A 108 -5.84 10.08 16.77
N ALA A 109 -4.70 9.88 16.11
CA ALA A 109 -4.46 10.21 14.71
C ALA A 109 -3.67 9.12 14.00
N ALA A 110 -3.77 9.09 12.67
CA ALA A 110 -2.92 8.28 11.79
C ALA A 110 -1.76 9.15 11.33
N ASP A 111 -0.78 9.37 12.20
CA ASP A 111 0.36 10.23 11.96
C ASP A 111 1.68 9.46 11.80
N ALA A 112 2.66 10.13 11.19
CA ALA A 112 3.97 9.57 10.92
C ALA A 112 4.81 9.40 12.19
N GLU A 113 4.56 10.21 13.22
CA GLU A 113 5.31 10.19 14.48
C GLU A 113 5.03 8.90 15.26
N THR A 114 3.76 8.60 15.50
CA THR A 114 3.30 7.37 16.15
C THR A 114 3.76 6.14 15.36
N CYS A 115 3.74 6.23 14.02
CA CYS A 115 4.23 5.18 13.14
C CYS A 115 5.72 4.92 13.28
N ALA A 116 6.54 5.98 13.23
CA ALA A 116 7.99 5.88 13.41
C ALA A 116 8.34 5.35 14.80
N GLN A 117 7.67 5.85 15.85
CA GLN A 117 7.88 5.40 17.22
C GLN A 117 7.56 3.91 17.37
N GLY A 118 6.41 3.45 16.87
CA GLY A 118 6.03 2.04 16.90
C GLY A 118 7.04 1.13 16.21
N GLN A 119 7.61 1.56 15.08
CA GLN A 119 8.68 0.84 14.40
C GLN A 119 9.97 0.80 15.22
N VAL A 120 10.38 1.91 15.80
CA VAL A 120 11.58 1.98 16.65
C VAL A 120 11.44 1.04 17.85
N GLU A 121 10.27 1.02 18.50
CA GLU A 121 10.00 0.12 19.63
C GLU A 121 9.95 -1.34 19.20
N TRP A 122 9.38 -1.64 18.03
CA TRP A 122 9.43 -2.97 17.44
C TRP A 122 10.89 -3.44 17.27
N PHE A 123 11.73 -2.62 16.64
CA PHE A 123 13.13 -2.94 16.44
C PHE A 123 13.88 -3.11 17.76
N ALA A 124 13.63 -2.25 18.75
CA ALA A 124 14.26 -2.36 20.05
C ALA A 124 13.94 -3.69 20.78
N ARG A 125 12.76 -4.27 20.54
CA ARG A 125 12.30 -5.51 21.20
C ARG A 125 12.65 -6.78 20.44
N PHE A 126 12.56 -6.76 19.11
CA PHE A 126 12.55 -8.00 18.32
C PHE A 126 13.73 -8.13 17.34
N TRP A 127 14.58 -7.11 17.22
CA TRP A 127 15.67 -7.12 16.25
C TRP A 127 16.94 -7.80 16.78
N SER A 128 17.55 -8.69 15.99
CA SER A 128 18.81 -9.39 16.35
C SER A 128 20.08 -8.70 15.85
N GLY A 129 19.99 -7.64 15.03
CA GLY A 129 21.15 -6.84 14.59
C GLY A 129 21.85 -7.30 13.30
N ASP A 130 21.35 -8.33 12.62
CA ASP A 130 22.04 -8.97 11.47
C ASP A 130 21.81 -8.30 10.09
N TYR A 131 21.08 -7.19 10.03
CA TYR A 131 20.65 -6.54 8.77
C TYR A 131 21.25 -5.14 8.65
N LEU A 132 21.75 -4.79 7.46
CA LEU A 132 22.52 -3.55 7.23
C LEU A 132 21.76 -2.46 6.45
N GLY A 133 20.50 -2.71 6.08
CA GLY A 133 19.73 -1.75 5.29
C GLY A 133 18.23 -1.93 5.41
N ILE A 134 17.53 -0.80 5.44
CA ILE A 134 16.08 -0.69 5.41
C ILE A 134 15.68 -0.21 4.02
N ARG A 135 14.97 -1.03 3.24
CA ARG A 135 14.39 -0.61 1.95
C ARG A 135 12.89 -0.45 2.11
N ALA A 136 12.40 0.78 2.08
CA ALA A 136 10.96 1.05 2.06
C ALA A 136 10.42 0.86 0.64
N LYS A 137 9.46 -0.04 0.47
CA LYS A 137 8.58 -0.09 -0.70
C LYS A 137 7.23 0.48 -0.29
N ALA A 138 6.88 1.61 -0.87
CA ALA A 138 5.54 2.16 -0.76
C ALA A 138 4.58 1.36 -1.66
N PHE A 139 3.61 0.71 -1.03
CA PHE A 139 2.39 0.21 -1.62
C PHE A 139 1.27 1.23 -1.37
N TYR A 140 0.28 1.26 -2.25
CA TYR A 140 -0.82 2.21 -2.15
C TYR A 140 -2.10 1.43 -1.85
N THR A 141 -2.67 1.63 -0.67
CA THR A 141 -4.02 1.16 -0.34
C THR A 141 -5.01 2.30 -0.50
N LEU A 142 -5.97 2.14 -1.41
CA LEU A 142 -7.01 3.13 -1.61
C LEU A 142 -8.18 2.85 -0.69
N ARG A 143 -8.47 3.78 0.22
CA ARG A 143 -9.63 3.71 1.11
C ARG A 143 -10.69 4.70 0.65
N TRP A 144 -11.88 4.17 0.37
CA TRP A 144 -13.05 4.97 0.02
C TRP A 144 -13.72 5.47 1.30
N GLU A 145 -13.84 6.80 1.44
CA GLU A 145 -14.65 7.45 2.47
C GLU A 145 -15.87 8.12 1.81
N PRO A 146 -17.10 7.83 2.30
CA PRO A 146 -18.29 8.57 1.88
C PRO A 146 -18.14 10.07 2.19
N PRO A 147 -18.72 10.98 1.40
CA PRO A 147 -19.54 10.72 0.22
C PRO A 147 -18.74 10.57 -1.08
N HIS A 148 -17.54 11.17 -1.22
CA HIS A 148 -16.79 11.18 -2.48
C HIS A 148 -15.26 11.36 -2.31
N ARG A 149 -14.64 10.83 -1.24
CA ARG A 149 -13.19 10.97 -1.04
C ARG A 149 -12.48 9.62 -1.14
N ILE A 150 -11.54 9.51 -2.07
CA ILE A 150 -10.55 8.44 -2.06
C ILE A 150 -9.35 8.98 -1.31
N LYS A 151 -9.05 8.40 -0.14
CA LYS A 151 -7.78 8.62 0.53
C LYS A 151 -6.81 7.55 0.03
N VAL A 152 -5.65 8.00 -0.40
CA VAL A 152 -4.50 7.13 -0.66
C VAL A 152 -3.84 6.90 0.69
N ALA A 153 -4.01 5.71 1.27
CA ALA A 153 -3.10 5.23 2.30
C ALA A 153 -1.85 4.71 1.57
N VAL A 154 -0.68 5.13 2.03
CA VAL A 154 0.58 4.58 1.56
C VAL A 154 0.96 3.53 2.59
N ASP A 155 0.80 2.27 2.24
CA ASP A 155 1.30 1.14 3.03
C ASP A 155 2.79 1.08 2.73
N PHE A 156 3.66 1.08 3.73
CA PHE A 156 5.08 0.87 3.47
C PHE A 156 5.44 -0.55 3.92
N ILE A 157 6.07 -1.30 3.04
CA ILE A 157 6.74 -2.55 3.41
C ILE A 157 8.22 -2.25 3.49
N PHE A 158 8.84 -2.57 4.61
CA PHE A 158 10.30 -2.54 4.72
C PHE A 158 10.88 -3.91 4.37
N GLU A 159 11.86 -3.93 3.46
CA GLU A 159 12.69 -5.09 3.14
C GLU A 159 14.05 -4.89 3.81
N PHE A 160 14.49 -5.87 4.58
CA PHE A 160 15.77 -5.81 5.28
C PHE A 160 16.76 -6.81 4.69
N ALA A 161 17.91 -6.32 4.23
CA ALA A 161 18.96 -7.17 3.65
C ALA A 161 20.05 -7.49 4.68
N THR A 162 20.44 -8.77 4.78
CA THR A 162 21.57 -9.20 5.62
C THR A 162 22.92 -8.90 5.00
N GLN A 163 23.97 -8.81 5.83
CA GLN A 163 25.35 -8.92 5.35
C GLN A 163 25.54 -10.27 4.63
N THR A 164 26.04 -10.23 3.40
CA THR A 164 26.59 -11.40 2.69
C THR A 164 28.00 -11.69 3.16
#